data_AF-A0A7U1E455-F1
#
_entry.id   AF-A0A7U1E455-F1
#
_cell.length_a   1.000
_cell.length_b   1.000
_cell.length_c   1.000
_cell.angle_alpha   90.00
_cell.angle_beta   90.00
_cell.angle_gamma   90.00
#
_symmetry.space_group_name_H-M   'P 1'
#
loop_
_entity.id
_entity.type
_entity.pdbx_description
1 polymer ?
#
loop_
_entity_poly.entity_id
_entity_poly.type
_entity_poly.pdbx_seq_one_letter_code
_entity_poly.pdbx_strand_id
1 'polypeptide(L)'
;MRNHLCQVAQRLDAEAEAHSGFLSGCPRDWGNLPRPGKPLVVGIDGGYVRDRDDKKRNFEIIAGKSFSVGAPADTRRFGFVQKDDCHPERRLMTHLSAQGMQANQQIFFLSDGADNLRDLQFGMYPESTHVLDWFHITMRLKVLMQYARGLLVSDPEAGSKVLALLESIKRYLWHGNVVAALEHIDNCVMYCDDPELSYPSLKSLQKHLDEMYTYIRNNKMMIPNYGEMRRYGEPVSTAFVESTINEVIARRMAKKQQMQWSRKGAHYLLQTRTAVLNNELQDKFVCWYPGFQSDGKGPAMAA
;
A
#
# COMPACT_ATOMS: atom_id res chain seq x y z
N MET A 1 -24.09 14.45 -19.05
CA MET A 1 -22.87 13.61 -19.00
C MET A 1 -22.29 13.46 -17.58
N ARG A 2 -22.05 14.55 -16.82
CA ARG A 2 -21.54 14.47 -15.42
C ARG A 2 -22.47 13.75 -14.44
N ASN A 3 -23.79 13.95 -14.55
CA ASN A 3 -24.75 13.36 -13.61
C ASN A 3 -24.82 11.82 -13.68
N HIS A 4 -24.73 11.24 -14.89
CA HIS A 4 -24.77 9.79 -15.08
C HIS A 4 -23.54 9.10 -14.47
N LEU A 5 -22.34 9.68 -14.61
CA LEU A 5 -21.14 9.11 -13.99
C LEU A 5 -21.24 9.13 -12.46
N CYS A 6 -21.74 10.22 -11.86
CA CYS A 6 -21.94 10.30 -10.42
C CYS A 6 -22.99 9.26 -9.94
N GLN A 7 -24.08 9.06 -10.67
CA GLN A 7 -25.10 8.06 -10.32
C GLN A 7 -24.55 6.63 -10.38
N VAL A 8 -23.78 6.30 -11.43
CA VAL A 8 -23.09 5.01 -11.54
C VAL A 8 -22.14 4.79 -10.39
N ALA A 9 -21.29 5.79 -10.10
CA ALA A 9 -20.34 5.71 -8.99
C ALA A 9 -21.05 5.58 -7.63
N GLN A 10 -22.15 6.29 -7.41
CA GLN A 10 -22.96 6.16 -6.21
C GLN A 10 -23.52 4.76 -6.03
N ARG A 11 -23.99 4.13 -7.12
CA ARG A 11 -24.51 2.77 -7.07
C ARG A 11 -23.40 1.75 -6.78
N LEU A 12 -22.24 1.89 -7.42
CA LEU A 12 -21.05 1.06 -7.11
C LEU A 12 -20.63 1.20 -5.65
N ASP A 13 -20.60 2.43 -5.14
CA ASP A 13 -20.17 2.73 -3.77
C ASP A 13 -21.17 2.18 -2.74
N ALA A 14 -22.48 2.33 -2.98
CA ALA A 14 -23.52 1.78 -2.12
C ALA A 14 -23.49 0.25 -2.04
N GLU A 15 -23.21 -0.44 -3.15
CA GLU A 15 -23.02 -1.90 -3.15
C GLU A 15 -21.81 -2.32 -2.30
N ALA A 16 -20.71 -1.57 -2.38
CA ALA A 16 -19.52 -1.84 -1.59
C ALA A 16 -19.75 -1.56 -0.09
N GLU A 17 -20.53 -0.54 0.27
CA GLU A 17 -20.85 -0.23 1.67
C GLU A 17 -21.79 -1.24 2.33
N ALA A 18 -22.59 -1.95 1.53
CA ALA A 18 -23.48 -3.01 2.01
C ALA A 18 -22.74 -4.31 2.39
N HIS A 19 -21.50 -4.49 1.93
CA HIS A 19 -20.69 -5.65 2.28
C HIS A 19 -20.13 -5.54 3.70
N SER A 20 -19.94 -6.69 4.35
CA SER A 20 -19.19 -6.76 5.61
C SER A 20 -17.75 -6.29 5.40
N GLY A 21 -17.23 -5.56 6.38
CA GLY A 21 -15.83 -5.13 6.43
C GLY A 21 -14.86 -6.26 6.78
N PHE A 22 -15.43 -7.34 7.31
CA PHE A 22 -14.73 -8.44 7.94
C PHE A 22 -15.19 -9.76 7.34
N LEU A 23 -14.30 -10.74 7.37
CA LEU A 23 -14.63 -12.10 6.97
C LEU A 23 -15.80 -12.64 7.81
N SER A 24 -16.80 -13.21 7.14
CA SER A 24 -17.96 -13.83 7.79
C SER A 24 -17.78 -15.35 7.94
N GLY A 25 -18.51 -15.95 8.87
CA GLY A 25 -18.47 -17.39 9.16
C GLY A 25 -17.58 -17.72 10.35
N CYS A 26 -17.24 -19.01 10.50
CA CYS A 26 -16.40 -19.47 11.61
C CYS A 26 -15.16 -20.24 11.11
N PRO A 27 -14.07 -20.29 11.89
CA PRO A 27 -12.84 -20.99 11.51
C PRO A 27 -13.04 -22.46 11.11
N ARG A 28 -14.03 -23.15 11.70
CA ARG A 28 -14.37 -24.54 11.34
C ARG A 28 -14.85 -24.64 9.89
N ASP A 29 -15.72 -23.74 9.47
CA ASP A 29 -16.28 -23.76 8.12
C ASP A 29 -15.21 -23.39 7.09
N TRP A 30 -14.35 -22.42 7.42
CA TRP A 30 -13.21 -22.06 6.57
C TRP A 30 -12.22 -23.21 6.41
N GLY A 31 -11.97 -23.98 7.47
CA GLY A 31 -11.12 -25.17 7.43
C GLY A 31 -11.68 -26.33 6.58
N ASN A 32 -13.00 -26.36 6.36
CA ASN A 32 -13.67 -27.35 5.52
C ASN A 32 -13.74 -26.94 4.03
N LEU A 33 -13.31 -25.72 3.68
CA LEU A 33 -13.25 -25.28 2.30
C LEU A 33 -12.18 -26.08 1.52
N PRO A 34 -12.33 -26.20 0.18
CA PRO A 34 -11.28 -26.76 -0.67
C PRO A 34 -9.94 -26.06 -0.45
N ARG A 35 -8.86 -26.73 -0.86
CA ARG A 35 -7.53 -26.10 -0.81
C ARG A 35 -7.57 -24.77 -1.58
N PRO A 36 -7.17 -23.66 -0.94
CA PRO A 36 -7.22 -22.37 -1.59
C PRO A 36 -6.25 -22.33 -2.77
N GLY A 37 -6.47 -21.36 -3.66
CA GLY A 37 -5.49 -21.01 -4.67
C GLY A 37 -4.19 -20.48 -4.06
N LYS A 38 -3.27 -20.03 -4.92
CA LYS A 38 -2.05 -19.35 -4.46
C LYS A 38 -2.39 -18.12 -3.60
N PRO A 39 -1.51 -17.68 -2.69
CA PRO A 39 -1.76 -16.51 -1.86
C PRO A 39 -2.15 -15.28 -2.67
N LEU A 40 -3.04 -14.46 -2.13
CA LEU A 40 -3.36 -13.16 -2.69
C LEU A 40 -2.34 -12.13 -2.21
N VAL A 41 -1.94 -11.26 -3.11
CA VAL A 41 -1.11 -10.10 -2.82
C VAL A 41 -1.98 -8.88 -2.92
N VAL A 42 -1.92 -8.00 -1.93
CA VAL A 42 -2.62 -6.71 -1.91
C VAL A 42 -1.59 -5.64 -1.59
N GLY A 43 -1.23 -4.83 -2.58
CA GLY A 43 -0.39 -3.65 -2.35
C GLY A 43 -1.24 -2.41 -2.21
N ILE A 44 -1.01 -1.64 -1.14
CA ILE A 44 -1.71 -0.40 -0.82
C ILE A 44 -0.70 0.73 -0.74
N ASP A 45 -1.06 1.88 -1.32
CA ASP A 45 -0.26 3.09 -1.22
C ASP A 45 -1.16 4.33 -1.16
N GLY A 46 -0.67 5.34 -0.45
CA GLY A 46 -1.35 6.62 -0.20
C GLY A 46 -0.92 7.69 -1.19
N GLY A 47 -1.87 8.52 -1.62
CA GLY A 47 -1.61 9.65 -2.50
C GLY A 47 -2.40 10.87 -2.08
N TYR A 48 -1.82 12.06 -2.25
CA TYR A 48 -2.46 13.31 -1.85
C TYR A 48 -2.99 14.09 -3.06
N VAL A 49 -4.21 14.59 -2.95
CA VAL A 49 -4.86 15.44 -3.97
C VAL A 49 -5.30 16.75 -3.34
N ARG A 50 -5.16 17.84 -4.10
CA ARG A 50 -5.51 19.20 -3.65
C ARG A 50 -7.01 19.34 -3.45
N ASP A 51 -7.40 19.80 -2.27
CA ASP A 51 -8.79 20.03 -1.94
C ASP A 51 -9.30 21.28 -2.68
N ARG A 52 -10.48 21.17 -3.29
CA ARG A 52 -11.18 22.28 -3.94
C ARG A 52 -11.83 23.21 -2.94
N ASP A 53 -12.35 22.64 -1.86
CA ASP A 53 -13.16 23.35 -0.87
C ASP A 53 -12.24 24.01 0.19
N ASP A 54 -11.04 23.46 0.41
CA ASP A 54 -9.95 24.11 1.16
C ASP A 54 -8.62 24.12 0.38
N LYS A 55 -8.37 25.21 -0.35
CA LYS A 55 -7.20 25.34 -1.25
C LYS A 55 -5.84 25.25 -0.57
N LYS A 56 -5.77 25.34 0.77
CA LYS A 56 -4.52 25.19 1.54
C LYS A 56 -4.26 23.75 1.95
N ARG A 57 -5.24 22.85 1.79
CA ARG A 57 -5.16 21.46 2.23
C ARG A 57 -5.15 20.51 1.05
N ASN A 58 -4.54 19.36 1.30
CA ASN A 58 -4.71 18.16 0.49
C ASN A 58 -5.52 17.16 1.30
N PHE A 59 -6.20 16.25 0.62
CA PHE A 59 -6.78 15.07 1.24
C PHE A 59 -6.16 13.81 0.65
N GLU A 60 -6.21 12.74 1.42
CA GLU A 60 -5.59 11.47 1.09
C GLU A 60 -6.54 10.58 0.28
N ILE A 61 -5.92 9.88 -0.66
CA ILE A 61 -6.51 8.86 -1.51
C ILE A 61 -5.70 7.60 -1.29
N ILE A 62 -6.39 6.51 -1.00
CA ILE A 62 -5.80 5.19 -0.94
C ILE A 62 -6.03 4.53 -2.29
N ALA A 63 -4.99 3.95 -2.88
CA ALA A 63 -5.10 3.16 -4.09
C ALA A 63 -4.19 1.94 -4.03
N GLY A 64 -4.58 0.90 -4.75
CA GLY A 64 -3.84 -0.35 -4.68
C GLY A 64 -4.17 -1.32 -5.80
N LYS A 65 -3.43 -2.43 -5.78
CA LYS A 65 -3.62 -3.56 -6.69
C LYS A 65 -3.66 -4.85 -5.89
N SER A 66 -4.46 -5.79 -6.37
CA SER A 66 -4.45 -7.17 -5.87
C SER A 66 -4.33 -8.19 -6.98
N PHE A 67 -3.62 -9.28 -6.73
CA PHE A 67 -3.42 -10.38 -7.67
C PHE A 67 -3.00 -11.65 -6.91
N SER A 68 -3.23 -12.82 -7.51
CA SER A 68 -2.71 -14.08 -6.97
C SER A 68 -1.22 -14.24 -7.30
N VAL A 69 -0.42 -14.70 -6.35
CA VAL A 69 1.02 -14.96 -6.56
C VAL A 69 1.21 -15.83 -7.82
N GLY A 70 2.05 -15.39 -8.75
CA GLY A 70 2.33 -16.12 -10.00
C GLY A 70 1.22 -16.09 -11.05
N ALA A 71 0.15 -15.31 -10.86
CA ALA A 71 -0.89 -15.05 -11.88
C ALA A 71 -1.19 -13.54 -12.01
N PRO A 72 -0.27 -12.74 -12.60
CA PRO A 72 -0.47 -11.29 -12.73
C PRO A 72 -1.63 -10.90 -13.66
N ALA A 73 -2.12 -11.83 -14.50
CA ALA A 73 -3.24 -11.59 -15.39
C ALA A 73 -4.54 -11.26 -14.62
N ASP A 74 -4.69 -11.77 -13.40
CA ASP A 74 -5.86 -11.54 -12.54
C ASP A 74 -5.76 -10.25 -11.72
N THR A 75 -4.88 -9.33 -12.12
CA THR A 75 -4.66 -8.07 -11.39
C THR A 75 -5.92 -7.21 -11.40
N ARG A 76 -6.39 -6.83 -10.22
CA ARG A 76 -7.46 -5.85 -10.03
C ARG A 76 -6.94 -4.62 -9.31
N ARG A 77 -7.48 -3.46 -9.66
CA ARG A 77 -7.17 -2.15 -9.08
C ARG A 77 -8.30 -1.72 -8.17
N PHE A 78 -7.98 -1.04 -7.09
CA PHE A 78 -8.96 -0.36 -6.24
C PHE A 78 -8.45 1.03 -5.87
N GLY A 79 -9.37 1.88 -5.43
CA GLY A 79 -9.02 3.16 -4.86
C GLY A 79 -10.22 3.88 -4.28
N PHE A 80 -9.98 4.63 -3.21
CA PHE A 80 -10.99 5.38 -2.48
C PHE A 80 -10.37 6.57 -1.76
N VAL A 81 -11.21 7.49 -1.30
CA VAL A 81 -10.78 8.69 -0.58
C VAL A 81 -10.96 8.37 0.90
N GLN A 82 -9.93 8.60 1.70
CA GLN A 82 -10.05 8.42 3.14
C GLN A 82 -10.86 9.59 3.74
N LYS A 83 -11.88 9.26 4.54
CA LYS A 83 -12.78 10.18 5.23
C LYS A 83 -13.13 9.61 6.60
N ASP A 84 -13.56 10.48 7.51
CA ASP A 84 -13.94 10.09 8.88
C ASP A 84 -15.15 9.13 8.92
N ASP A 85 -16.01 9.14 7.89
CA ASP A 85 -17.20 8.29 7.75
C ASP A 85 -17.08 7.29 6.57
N CYS A 86 -15.85 6.93 6.19
CA CYS A 86 -15.64 5.88 5.19
C CYS A 86 -15.33 4.55 5.86
N HIS A 87 -15.81 3.48 5.24
CA HIS A 87 -15.56 2.09 5.61
C HIS A 87 -14.59 1.47 4.58
N PRO A 88 -13.29 1.82 4.62
CA PRO A 88 -12.29 1.34 3.67
C PRO A 88 -12.16 -0.19 3.68
N GLU A 89 -12.39 -0.81 4.84
CA GLU A 89 -12.38 -2.25 5.04
C GLU A 89 -13.48 -2.95 4.22
N ARG A 90 -14.70 -2.38 4.17
CA ARG A 90 -15.82 -2.93 3.38
C ARG A 90 -15.52 -2.88 1.89
N ARG A 91 -14.91 -1.78 1.43
CA ARG A 91 -14.53 -1.59 0.03
C ARG A 91 -13.45 -2.58 -0.38
N LEU A 92 -12.45 -2.77 0.47
CA LEU A 92 -11.38 -3.72 0.20
C LEU A 92 -11.89 -5.18 0.27
N MET A 93 -12.79 -5.51 1.21
CA MET A 93 -13.40 -6.83 1.30
C MET A 93 -14.31 -7.13 0.09
N THR A 94 -15.11 -6.15 -0.35
CA THR A 94 -15.92 -6.26 -1.59
C THR A 94 -15.02 -6.54 -2.79
N HIS A 95 -13.93 -5.79 -2.91
CA HIS A 95 -12.95 -5.93 -3.99
C HIS A 95 -12.32 -7.33 -4.01
N LEU A 96 -11.87 -7.82 -2.85
CA LEU A 96 -11.27 -9.16 -2.74
C LEU A 96 -12.29 -10.27 -2.99
N SER A 97 -13.51 -10.12 -2.48
CA SER A 97 -14.62 -11.07 -2.71
C SER A 97 -14.98 -11.15 -4.20
N ALA A 98 -15.05 -10.00 -4.88
CA ALA A 98 -15.30 -9.94 -6.33
C ALA A 98 -14.18 -10.60 -7.14
N GLN A 99 -12.95 -10.64 -6.61
CA GLN A 99 -11.81 -11.35 -7.19
C GLN A 99 -11.86 -12.87 -6.95
N GLY A 100 -12.82 -13.37 -6.17
CA GLY A 100 -12.97 -14.78 -5.86
C GLY A 100 -12.11 -15.26 -4.70
N MET A 101 -11.72 -14.34 -3.80
CA MET A 101 -11.00 -14.69 -2.56
C MET A 101 -11.80 -15.73 -1.75
N GLN A 102 -11.13 -16.81 -1.37
CA GLN A 102 -11.70 -17.77 -0.42
C GLN A 102 -11.38 -17.38 1.02
N ALA A 103 -12.27 -17.75 1.95
CA ALA A 103 -12.12 -17.43 3.36
C ALA A 103 -10.91 -18.10 4.05
N ASN A 104 -10.34 -19.14 3.46
CA ASN A 104 -9.14 -19.85 3.91
C ASN A 104 -7.87 -19.50 3.08
N GLN A 105 -7.93 -18.50 2.20
CA GLN A 105 -6.83 -18.14 1.33
C GLN A 105 -5.91 -17.10 1.98
N GLN A 106 -4.62 -17.40 2.11
CA GLN A 106 -3.63 -16.48 2.65
C GLN A 106 -3.56 -15.17 1.85
N ILE A 107 -3.42 -14.04 2.55
CA ILE A 107 -3.30 -12.71 1.95
C ILE A 107 -2.04 -12.02 2.48
N PHE A 108 -1.21 -11.52 1.58
CA PHE A 108 -0.12 -10.61 1.88
C PHE A 108 -0.57 -9.17 1.65
N PHE A 109 -0.69 -8.36 2.70
CA PHE A 109 -0.87 -6.92 2.57
C PHE A 109 0.48 -6.21 2.62
N LEU A 110 0.78 -5.43 1.58
CA LEU A 110 1.99 -4.63 1.51
C LEU A 110 1.60 -3.14 1.59
N SER A 111 2.21 -2.42 2.51
CA SER A 111 2.08 -0.96 2.61
C SER A 111 3.36 -0.28 3.08
N ASP A 112 3.40 1.04 2.96
CA ASP A 112 4.50 1.88 3.44
C ASP A 112 4.54 2.03 4.98
N GLY A 113 3.57 1.47 5.71
CA GLY A 113 3.48 1.53 7.16
C GLY A 113 2.99 2.86 7.74
N ALA A 114 2.30 3.69 6.95
CA ALA A 114 1.56 4.84 7.47
C ALA A 114 0.46 4.40 8.46
N ASP A 115 0.27 5.15 9.55
CA ASP A 115 -0.57 4.74 10.69
C ASP A 115 -2.03 4.45 10.29
N ASN A 116 -2.59 5.26 9.39
CA ASN A 116 -3.92 5.12 8.82
C ASN A 116 -4.13 3.83 8.01
N LEU A 117 -3.09 3.33 7.35
CA LEU A 117 -3.10 2.08 6.57
C LEU A 117 -2.91 0.86 7.45
N ARG A 118 -2.34 1.05 8.64
CA ARG A 118 -2.12 0.00 9.64
C ARG A 118 -3.46 -0.49 10.19
N ASP A 119 -4.32 0.42 10.61
CA ASP A 119 -5.63 0.09 11.21
C ASP A 119 -6.56 -0.62 10.21
N LEU A 120 -6.55 -0.18 8.94
CA LEU A 120 -7.31 -0.82 7.86
C LEU A 120 -6.92 -2.29 7.69
N GLN A 121 -5.64 -2.60 7.82
CA GLN A 121 -5.09 -3.89 7.49
C GLN A 121 -5.31 -4.94 8.59
N PHE A 122 -5.01 -4.60 9.84
CA PHE A 122 -5.03 -5.57 10.94
C PHE A 122 -6.44 -6.01 11.37
N GLY A 123 -7.47 -5.24 11.04
CA GLY A 123 -8.84 -5.57 11.41
C GLY A 123 -9.50 -6.62 10.51
N MET A 124 -9.07 -6.76 9.26
CA MET A 124 -9.93 -7.32 8.20
C MET A 124 -9.99 -8.84 8.11
N TYR A 125 -8.84 -9.51 8.25
CA TYR A 125 -8.70 -10.92 7.87
C TYR A 125 -7.73 -11.66 8.82
N PRO A 126 -8.16 -12.71 9.53
CA PRO A 126 -7.30 -13.37 10.53
C PRO A 126 -6.05 -14.04 9.96
N GLU A 127 -6.11 -14.54 8.72
CA GLU A 127 -5.00 -15.24 8.06
C GLU A 127 -4.13 -14.29 7.20
N SER A 128 -4.22 -12.97 7.41
CA SER A 128 -3.40 -12.02 6.66
C SER A 128 -2.02 -11.82 7.27
N THR A 129 -1.02 -11.79 6.38
CA THR A 129 0.35 -11.38 6.70
C THR A 129 0.55 -9.94 6.24
N HIS A 130 0.97 -9.08 7.16
CA HIS A 130 1.23 -7.67 6.89
C HIS A 130 2.73 -7.45 6.70
N VAL A 131 3.10 -6.83 5.60
CA VAL A 131 4.48 -6.69 5.15
C VAL A 131 4.77 -5.22 4.86
N LEU A 132 5.72 -4.66 5.59
CA LEU A 132 6.24 -3.33 5.37
C LEU A 132 7.00 -3.32 4.05
N ASP A 133 6.69 -2.38 3.17
CA ASP A 133 7.29 -2.29 1.85
C ASP A 133 8.80 -2.08 1.94
N TRP A 134 9.55 -3.08 1.46
CA TRP A 134 10.99 -3.03 1.40
C TRP A 134 11.52 -1.83 0.62
N PHE A 135 10.82 -1.38 -0.43
CA PHE A 135 11.24 -0.21 -1.20
C PHE A 135 11.25 1.05 -0.33
N HIS A 136 10.20 1.30 0.46
CA HIS A 136 10.15 2.43 1.39
C HIS A 136 11.26 2.40 2.45
N ILE A 137 11.57 1.22 3.01
CA ILE A 137 12.71 1.04 3.91
C ILE A 137 14.03 1.42 3.21
N THR A 138 14.26 0.91 2.00
CA THR A 138 15.50 1.20 1.26
C THR A 138 15.61 2.66 0.82
N MET A 139 14.50 3.35 0.55
CA MET A 139 14.51 4.77 0.23
C MET A 139 14.97 5.61 1.42
N ARG A 140 14.47 5.33 2.62
CA ARG A 140 14.95 5.98 3.86
C ARG A 140 16.43 5.71 4.12
N LEU A 141 16.87 4.46 3.94
CA LEU A 141 18.28 4.09 4.07
C LEU A 141 19.16 4.81 3.02
N LYS A 142 18.70 4.99 1.78
CA LYS A 142 19.45 5.73 0.76
C LYS A 142 19.68 7.18 1.15
N VAL A 143 18.69 7.85 1.73
CA VAL A 143 18.83 9.24 2.23
C VAL A 143 19.88 9.29 3.33
N LEU A 144 19.83 8.39 4.30
CA LEU A 144 20.84 8.28 5.35
C LEU A 144 22.24 8.02 4.78
N MET A 145 22.37 7.12 3.80
CA MET A 145 23.65 6.84 3.13
C MET A 145 24.20 8.07 2.39
N GLN A 146 23.35 8.94 1.85
CA GLN A 146 23.78 10.18 1.22
C GLN A 146 24.35 11.16 2.26
N TYR A 147 23.68 11.33 3.39
CA TYR A 147 24.21 12.14 4.49
C TYR A 147 25.51 11.57 5.04
N ALA A 148 25.58 10.25 5.26
CA ALA A 148 26.78 9.59 5.77
C ALA A 148 27.98 9.71 4.81
N ARG A 149 27.75 9.74 3.50
CA ARG A 149 28.80 10.08 2.51
C ARG A 149 29.26 11.53 2.60
N GLY A 150 28.35 12.46 2.89
CA GLY A 150 28.72 13.84 3.18
C GLY A 150 29.55 13.95 4.45
N LEU A 151 29.15 13.24 5.50
CA LEU A 151 29.90 13.15 6.75
C LEU A 151 31.29 12.56 6.52
N LEU A 152 31.43 11.50 5.72
CA LEU A 152 32.74 10.91 5.37
C LEU A 152 33.75 11.90 4.78
N VAL A 153 33.29 12.93 4.06
CA VAL A 153 34.17 13.96 3.49
C VAL A 153 34.62 14.95 4.56
N SER A 154 33.75 15.31 5.50
CA SER A 154 34.05 16.25 6.59
C SER A 154 34.83 15.59 7.73
N ASP A 155 34.47 14.35 8.06
CA ASP A 155 35.07 13.50 9.08
C ASP A 155 35.14 12.04 8.57
N PRO A 156 36.32 11.60 8.10
CA PRO A 156 36.50 10.25 7.58
C PRO A 156 36.26 9.13 8.59
N GLU A 157 36.55 9.36 9.87
CA GLU A 157 36.42 8.33 10.90
C GLU A 157 34.96 8.08 11.24
N ALA A 158 34.24 9.14 11.63
CA ALA A 158 32.82 9.06 11.96
C ALA A 158 31.98 8.63 10.73
N GLY A 159 32.25 9.22 9.56
CA GLY A 159 31.52 8.88 8.34
C GLY A 159 31.70 7.42 7.92
N SER A 160 32.90 6.85 8.08
CA SER A 160 33.16 5.44 7.78
C SER A 160 32.39 4.51 8.73
N LYS A 161 32.36 4.83 10.03
CA LYS A 161 31.59 4.07 11.04
C LYS A 161 30.10 4.11 10.73
N VAL A 162 29.53 5.29 10.50
CA VAL A 162 28.10 5.46 10.19
C VAL A 162 27.74 4.71 8.90
N LEU A 163 28.56 4.76 7.85
CA LEU A 163 28.29 4.02 6.61
C LEU A 163 28.27 2.50 6.84
N ALA A 164 29.25 1.96 7.56
CA ALA A 164 29.31 0.53 7.87
C ALA A 164 28.10 0.07 8.70
N LEU A 165 27.65 0.89 9.65
CA LEU A 165 26.44 0.63 10.42
C LEU A 165 25.19 0.66 9.53
N LEU A 166 25.02 1.64 8.64
CA LEU A 166 23.88 1.72 7.71
C LEU A 166 23.82 0.52 6.75
N GLU A 167 24.97 0.01 6.30
CA GLU A 167 25.02 -1.23 5.53
C GLU A 167 24.57 -2.45 6.36
N SER A 168 24.96 -2.50 7.63
CA SER A 168 24.58 -3.57 8.56
C SER A 168 23.09 -3.52 8.87
N ILE A 169 22.54 -2.32 9.14
CA ILE A 169 21.09 -2.09 9.32
C ILE A 169 20.30 -2.64 8.14
N LYS A 170 20.73 -2.33 6.91
CA LYS A 170 20.09 -2.87 5.70
C LYS A 170 20.07 -4.40 5.69
N ARG A 171 21.17 -5.07 6.06
CA ARG A 171 21.24 -6.53 6.11
C ARG A 171 20.34 -7.11 7.20
N TYR A 172 20.35 -6.53 8.39
CA TYR A 172 19.51 -6.98 9.49
C TYR A 172 18.02 -6.86 9.16
N LEU A 173 17.60 -5.70 8.62
CA LEU A 173 16.23 -5.51 8.18
C LEU A 173 15.85 -6.46 7.05
N TRP A 174 16.73 -6.74 6.09
CA TRP A 174 16.50 -7.71 5.02
C TRP A 174 16.19 -9.13 5.54
N HIS A 175 16.73 -9.47 6.71
CA HIS A 175 16.54 -10.76 7.36
C HIS A 175 15.53 -10.71 8.53
N GLY A 176 14.79 -9.63 8.70
CA GLY A 176 13.79 -9.48 9.75
C GLY A 176 14.35 -9.26 11.16
N ASN A 177 15.66 -9.03 11.31
CA ASN A 177 16.28 -8.79 12.61
C ASN A 177 16.11 -7.31 13.02
N VAL A 178 14.90 -6.97 13.47
CA VAL A 178 14.55 -5.60 13.87
C VAL A 178 15.34 -5.13 15.09
N VAL A 179 15.61 -6.01 16.05
CA VAL A 179 16.33 -5.67 17.29
C VAL A 179 17.74 -5.18 16.97
N ALA A 180 18.52 -5.98 16.23
CA ALA A 180 19.86 -5.59 15.84
C ALA A 180 19.85 -4.34 14.95
N ALA A 181 18.87 -4.20 14.05
CA ALA A 181 18.75 -3.01 13.22
C ALA A 181 18.54 -1.74 14.07
N LEU A 182 17.68 -1.76 15.10
CA LEU A 182 17.45 -0.63 15.99
C LEU A 182 18.69 -0.28 16.81
N GLU A 183 19.38 -1.27 17.38
CA GLU A 183 20.64 -1.07 18.10
C GLU A 183 21.70 -0.39 17.22
N HIS A 184 21.78 -0.77 15.94
CA HIS A 184 22.73 -0.15 15.02
C HIS A 184 22.32 1.28 14.61
N ILE A 185 21.02 1.60 14.61
CA ILE A 185 20.56 2.98 14.43
C ILE A 185 20.94 3.84 15.63
N ASP A 186 20.78 3.33 16.86
CA ASP A 186 21.23 4.01 18.08
C ASP A 186 22.75 4.24 18.06
N ASN A 187 23.54 3.26 17.63
CA ASN A 187 24.98 3.42 17.46
C ASN A 187 25.33 4.51 16.42
N CYS A 188 24.58 4.63 15.32
CA CYS A 188 24.77 5.73 14.37
C CYS A 188 24.55 7.10 15.04
N VAL A 189 23.53 7.22 15.90
CA VAL A 189 23.22 8.44 16.64
C VAL A 189 24.38 8.79 17.57
N MET A 190 24.92 7.82 18.31
CA MET A 190 26.09 8.03 19.17
C MET A 190 27.31 8.58 18.41
N TYR A 191 27.59 8.07 17.22
CA TYR A 191 28.68 8.59 16.37
C TYR A 191 28.38 9.97 15.77
N CYS A 192 27.12 10.42 15.77
CA CYS A 192 26.73 11.73 15.27
C CYS A 192 26.59 12.79 16.39
N ASP A 193 26.70 12.39 17.65
CA ASP A 193 26.51 13.26 18.83
C ASP A 193 27.81 13.87 19.38
N ASP A 194 28.93 13.66 18.68
CA ASP A 194 30.21 14.25 19.06
C ASP A 194 30.20 15.79 18.86
N PRO A 195 30.43 16.60 19.93
CA PRO A 195 30.48 18.05 19.83
C PRO A 195 31.56 18.60 18.90
N GLU A 196 32.61 17.83 18.61
CA GLU A 196 33.71 18.24 17.73
C GLU A 196 33.39 18.03 16.24
N LEU A 197 32.31 17.31 15.91
CA LEU A 197 31.91 17.06 14.53
C LEU A 197 31.44 18.33 13.82
N SER A 198 32.25 18.79 12.86
CA SER A 198 31.91 19.90 11.98
C SER A 198 31.37 19.40 10.65
N TYR A 199 30.07 19.06 10.61
CA TYR A 199 29.37 18.70 9.39
C TYR A 199 28.10 19.58 9.19
N PRO A 200 27.98 20.37 8.11
CA PRO A 200 26.88 21.30 7.92
C PRO A 200 25.47 20.67 7.96
N SER A 201 25.34 19.39 7.60
CA SER A 201 24.07 18.67 7.61
C SER A 201 23.91 17.69 8.79
N LEU A 202 24.71 17.81 9.85
CA LEU A 202 24.68 16.91 11.01
C LEU A 202 23.29 16.85 11.66
N LYS A 203 22.66 18.01 11.90
CA LYS A 203 21.30 18.07 12.45
C LYS A 203 20.27 17.37 11.56
N SER A 204 20.44 17.45 10.24
CA SER A 204 19.55 16.74 9.30
C SER A 204 19.81 15.23 9.35
N LEU A 205 21.06 14.79 9.44
CA LEU A 205 21.40 13.38 9.60
C LEU A 205 20.81 12.79 10.89
N GLN A 206 21.03 13.43 12.04
CA GLN A 206 20.46 13.04 13.33
C GLN A 206 18.93 12.91 13.25
N LYS A 207 18.26 13.94 12.70
CA LYS A 207 16.81 13.91 12.49
C LYS A 207 16.35 12.70 11.65
N HIS A 208 17.04 12.38 10.55
CA HIS A 208 16.67 11.23 9.72
C HIS A 208 16.95 9.90 10.41
N LEU A 209 17.96 9.82 11.30
CA LEU A 209 18.21 8.63 12.13
C LEU A 209 17.08 8.42 13.13
N ASP A 210 16.63 9.48 13.83
CA ASP A 210 15.49 9.43 14.76
C ASP A 210 14.19 9.03 14.06
N GLU A 211 13.93 9.60 12.88
CA GLU A 211 12.78 9.26 12.04
C GLU A 211 12.85 7.80 11.57
N MET A 212 14.04 7.31 11.20
CA MET A 212 14.24 5.91 10.82
C MET A 212 14.02 4.96 11.99
N TYR A 213 14.57 5.27 13.18
CA TYR A 213 14.36 4.49 14.40
C TYR A 213 12.87 4.38 14.72
N THR A 214 12.17 5.52 14.76
CA THR A 214 10.75 5.58 15.05
C THR A 214 9.94 4.80 14.03
N TYR A 215 10.27 4.94 12.74
CA TYR A 215 9.59 4.25 11.65
C TYR A 215 9.72 2.73 11.75
N ILE A 216 10.93 2.21 11.96
CA ILE A 216 11.18 0.77 12.12
C ILE A 216 10.53 0.24 13.40
N ARG A 217 10.66 0.96 14.51
CA ARG A 217 10.06 0.56 15.79
C ARG A 217 8.55 0.45 15.70
N ASN A 218 7.90 1.43 15.09
CA ASN A 218 6.44 1.47 14.95
C ASN A 218 5.94 0.35 14.03
N ASN A 219 6.71 -0.01 13.00
CA ASN A 219 6.33 -1.03 12.02
C ASN A 219 6.95 -2.41 12.27
N LYS A 220 7.56 -2.66 13.44
CA LYS A 220 8.32 -3.90 13.71
C LYS A 220 7.56 -5.19 13.45
N MET A 221 6.24 -5.21 13.69
CA MET A 221 5.39 -6.39 13.49
C MET A 221 5.14 -6.70 12.01
N MET A 222 5.41 -5.75 11.12
CA MET A 222 5.25 -5.87 9.68
C MET A 222 6.58 -6.15 8.96
N ILE A 223 7.68 -6.37 9.68
CA ILE A 223 9.00 -6.59 9.07
C ILE A 223 9.33 -8.09 9.09
N PRO A 224 9.07 -8.83 7.99
CA PRO A 224 9.39 -10.25 7.89
C PRO A 224 10.86 -10.48 7.50
N ASN A 225 11.25 -11.74 7.35
CA ASN A 225 12.47 -12.10 6.65
C ASN A 225 12.27 -11.95 5.12
N TYR A 226 12.53 -10.77 4.58
CA TYR A 226 12.40 -10.50 3.15
C TYR A 226 13.26 -11.42 2.27
N GLY A 227 14.43 -11.82 2.76
CA GLY A 227 15.30 -12.77 2.07
C GLY A 227 14.65 -14.13 1.86
N GLU A 228 13.87 -14.61 2.84
CA GLU A 228 13.09 -15.84 2.76
C GLU A 228 11.90 -15.68 1.80
N MET A 229 11.09 -14.63 1.99
CA MET A 229 9.96 -14.32 1.11
C MET A 229 10.38 -14.29 -0.36
N ARG A 230 11.49 -13.61 -0.66
CA ARG A 230 12.01 -13.52 -2.03
C ARG A 230 12.42 -14.89 -2.60
N ARG A 231 12.94 -15.81 -1.79
CA ARG A 231 13.30 -17.17 -2.23
C ARG A 231 12.05 -18.00 -2.56
N TYR A 232 10.95 -17.78 -1.83
CA TYR A 232 9.66 -18.41 -2.11
C TYR A 232 8.85 -17.71 -3.22
N GLY A 233 9.37 -16.63 -3.81
CA GLY A 233 8.68 -15.87 -4.86
C GLY A 233 7.52 -15.02 -4.33
N GLU A 234 7.51 -14.76 -3.02
CA GLU A 234 6.53 -13.90 -2.37
C GLU A 234 6.87 -12.42 -2.57
N PRO A 235 5.87 -11.53 -2.58
CA PRO A 235 6.06 -10.11 -2.78
C PRO A 235 6.74 -9.47 -1.55
N VAL A 236 7.76 -8.65 -1.81
CA VAL A 236 8.46 -7.89 -0.75
C VAL A 236 8.31 -6.38 -0.91
N SER A 237 7.71 -5.92 -2.02
CA SER A 237 7.59 -4.49 -2.30
C SER A 237 6.34 -4.12 -3.09
N THR A 238 5.82 -2.92 -2.85
CA THR A 238 4.70 -2.31 -3.57
C THR A 238 5.10 -1.64 -4.89
N ALA A 239 6.28 -1.91 -5.46
CA ALA A 239 6.69 -1.36 -6.75
C ALA A 239 5.65 -1.58 -7.88
N PHE A 240 4.87 -2.66 -7.82
CA PHE A 240 3.76 -2.90 -8.74
C PHE A 240 2.57 -1.93 -8.56
N VAL A 241 2.43 -1.34 -7.37
CA VAL A 241 1.40 -0.35 -7.00
C VAL A 241 1.70 1.02 -7.58
N GLU A 242 2.97 1.43 -7.70
CA GLU A 242 3.33 2.76 -8.20
C GLU A 242 2.75 3.04 -9.60
N SER A 243 2.77 2.04 -10.48
CA SER A 243 2.13 2.12 -11.80
C SER A 243 0.61 2.32 -11.69
N THR A 244 -0.03 1.71 -10.69
CA THR A 244 -1.46 1.87 -10.37
C THR A 244 -1.79 3.27 -9.94
N ILE A 245 -1.02 3.86 -9.03
CA ILE A 245 -1.24 5.24 -8.59
C ILE A 245 -1.15 6.15 -9.81
N ASN A 246 -0.19 5.90 -10.70
CA ASN A 246 -0.08 6.67 -11.92
C ASN A 246 -1.28 6.47 -12.86
N GLU A 247 -1.76 5.23 -13.03
CA GLU A 247 -2.92 4.86 -13.84
C GLU A 247 -4.24 5.42 -13.28
N VAL A 248 -4.49 5.24 -11.99
CA VAL A 248 -5.75 5.54 -11.29
C VAL A 248 -5.83 7.02 -10.91
N ILE A 249 -4.75 7.57 -10.32
CA ILE A 249 -4.71 8.91 -9.74
C ILE A 249 -3.95 9.88 -10.66
N ALA A 250 -2.65 9.65 -10.88
CA ALA A 250 -1.75 10.71 -11.35
C ALA A 250 -2.08 11.20 -12.76
N ARG A 251 -2.52 10.33 -13.68
CA ARG A 251 -2.87 10.73 -15.06
C ARG A 251 -4.01 11.76 -15.12
N ARG A 252 -4.94 11.77 -14.16
CA ARG A 252 -6.12 12.65 -14.17
C ARG A 252 -6.11 13.69 -13.07
N MET A 253 -5.64 13.34 -11.88
CA MET A 253 -5.75 14.18 -10.69
C MET A 253 -4.49 15.04 -10.46
N ALA A 254 -3.29 14.54 -10.76
CA ALA A 254 -2.04 15.23 -10.42
C ALA A 254 -1.26 15.78 -11.62
N LYS A 255 -0.91 14.94 -12.61
CA LYS A 255 0.15 15.26 -13.60
C LYS A 255 -0.33 16.01 -14.85
N LYS A 256 -1.53 15.75 -15.38
CA LYS A 256 -1.99 16.39 -16.64
C LYS A 256 -2.83 17.65 -16.47
N GLN A 257 -3.46 17.87 -15.31
CA GLN A 257 -4.39 19.01 -15.16
C GLN A 257 -4.27 19.76 -13.83
N GLN A 258 -3.44 19.32 -12.88
CA GLN A 258 -3.29 19.91 -11.52
C GLN A 258 -4.63 20.40 -10.92
N MET A 259 -5.70 19.63 -11.14
CA MET A 259 -7.05 20.05 -10.78
C MET A 259 -7.28 19.93 -9.30
N GLN A 260 -8.11 20.82 -8.78
CA GLN A 260 -8.66 20.75 -7.44
C GLN A 260 -9.89 19.83 -7.45
N TRP A 261 -10.03 18.98 -6.44
CA TRP A 261 -11.11 18.02 -6.36
C TRP A 261 -11.90 18.19 -5.07
N SER A 262 -13.22 18.03 -5.13
CA SER A 262 -13.97 17.72 -3.92
C SER A 262 -13.73 16.27 -3.55
N ARG A 263 -13.70 15.95 -2.24
CA ARG A 263 -13.52 14.57 -1.76
C ARG A 263 -14.53 13.60 -2.39
N LYS A 264 -15.80 14.01 -2.52
CA LYS A 264 -16.87 13.21 -3.16
C LYS A 264 -16.60 13.00 -4.65
N GLY A 265 -16.19 14.04 -5.37
CA GLY A 265 -15.89 13.95 -6.80
C GLY A 265 -14.68 13.06 -7.10
N ALA A 266 -13.62 13.18 -6.30
CA ALA A 266 -12.46 12.28 -6.40
C ALA A 266 -12.85 10.84 -6.11
N HIS A 267 -13.60 10.59 -5.03
CA HIS A 267 -14.02 9.25 -4.65
C HIS A 267 -14.83 8.54 -5.75
N TYR A 268 -15.84 9.20 -6.30
CA TYR A 268 -16.68 8.64 -7.35
C TYR A 268 -15.93 8.40 -8.65
N LEU A 269 -14.99 9.29 -8.99
CA LEU A 269 -14.13 9.05 -10.14
C LEU A 269 -13.28 7.79 -9.96
N LEU A 270 -12.77 7.53 -8.75
CA LEU A 270 -11.99 6.33 -8.45
C LEU A 270 -12.84 5.06 -8.59
N GLN A 271 -14.08 5.04 -8.06
CA GLN A 271 -14.98 3.89 -8.17
C GLN A 271 -15.25 3.52 -9.63
N THR A 272 -15.66 4.49 -10.46
CA THR A 272 -15.93 4.20 -11.88
C THR A 272 -14.66 3.84 -12.64
N ARG A 273 -13.53 4.52 -12.34
CA ARG A 273 -12.27 4.28 -13.06
C ARG A 273 -11.70 2.90 -12.79
N THR A 274 -11.74 2.46 -11.54
CA THR A 274 -11.27 1.12 -11.16
C THR A 274 -12.15 0.03 -11.77
N ALA A 275 -13.47 0.18 -11.75
CA ALA A 275 -14.40 -0.71 -12.45
C ALA A 275 -14.12 -0.80 -13.96
N VAL A 276 -13.79 0.32 -14.63
CA VAL A 276 -13.39 0.30 -16.05
C VAL A 276 -12.05 -0.41 -16.24
N LEU A 277 -11.03 -0.10 -15.43
CA LEU A 277 -9.70 -0.70 -15.55
C LEU A 277 -9.68 -2.20 -15.24
N ASN A 278 -10.65 -2.66 -14.44
CA ASN A 278 -10.84 -4.07 -14.11
C ASN A 278 -11.77 -4.79 -15.10
N ASN A 279 -12.32 -4.09 -16.10
CA ASN A 279 -13.34 -4.59 -17.04
C ASN A 279 -14.67 -5.03 -16.38
N GLU A 280 -14.98 -4.53 -15.18
CA GLU A 280 -16.15 -4.90 -14.38
C GLU A 280 -17.36 -4.01 -14.66
N LEU A 281 -17.15 -2.83 -15.26
CA LEU A 281 -18.23 -1.85 -15.44
C LEU A 281 -19.37 -2.42 -16.28
N GLN A 282 -19.06 -3.14 -17.36
CA GLN A 282 -20.08 -3.72 -18.23
C GLN A 282 -20.93 -4.76 -17.51
N ASP A 283 -20.29 -5.66 -16.75
CA ASP A 283 -20.98 -6.69 -15.97
C ASP A 283 -21.94 -6.07 -14.94
N LYS A 284 -21.51 -4.99 -14.28
CA LYS A 284 -22.36 -4.22 -13.37
C LYS A 284 -23.61 -3.68 -14.08
N PHE A 285 -23.47 -3.14 -15.29
CA PHE A 285 -24.61 -2.67 -16.07
C PHE A 285 -25.56 -3.79 -16.48
N VAL A 286 -25.04 -4.96 -16.85
CA VAL A 286 -25.86 -6.15 -17.15
C VAL A 286 -26.66 -6.57 -15.91
N CYS A 287 -26.04 -6.61 -14.74
CA CYS A 287 -26.73 -6.93 -13.48
C CYS A 287 -27.80 -5.88 -13.12
N TRP A 288 -27.51 -4.60 -13.32
CA TRP A 288 -28.42 -3.51 -12.98
C TRP A 288 -29.60 -3.35 -13.93
N TYR A 289 -29.40 -3.73 -15.18
CA TYR A 289 -30.34 -3.56 -16.27
C TYR A 289 -30.37 -4.85 -17.10
N PRO A 290 -31.21 -5.83 -16.74
CA PRO A 290 -31.26 -7.14 -17.41
C PRO A 290 -31.53 -7.10 -18.92
N GLY A 291 -32.08 -5.99 -19.44
CA GLY A 291 -32.26 -5.75 -20.87
C GLY A 291 -31.05 -5.16 -21.60
N PHE A 292 -29.93 -4.93 -20.91
CA PHE A 292 -28.71 -4.38 -21.48
C PHE A 292 -27.95 -5.49 -22.23
N GLN A 293 -27.90 -5.38 -23.56
CA GLN A 293 -27.14 -6.30 -24.39
C GLN A 293 -25.66 -5.93 -24.35
N SER A 294 -24.82 -6.86 -23.90
CA SER A 294 -23.38 -6.74 -24.03
C SER A 294 -23.00 -6.95 -25.49
N ASP A 295 -22.35 -5.97 -26.14
CA ASP A 295 -21.63 -6.23 -27.39
C ASP A 295 -20.59 -7.33 -27.10
N GLY A 296 -20.75 -8.48 -27.73
CA GLY A 296 -20.36 -9.79 -27.18
C GLY A 296 -18.89 -9.97 -26.83
N LYS A 297 -18.65 -10.33 -25.57
CA LYS A 297 -17.76 -11.41 -25.14
C LYS A 297 -18.46 -12.12 -23.98
N GLY A 298 -19.13 -13.22 -24.27
CA GLY A 298 -19.80 -14.04 -23.24
C GLY A 298 -18.80 -14.60 -22.24
N PRO A 299 -19.26 -15.01 -21.03
CA PRO A 299 -18.41 -15.66 -20.06
C PRO A 299 -17.87 -16.96 -20.67
N ALA A 300 -16.55 -17.18 -20.56
CA ALA A 300 -16.00 -18.52 -20.74
C ALA A 300 -16.53 -19.37 -19.57
N MET A 301 -17.61 -20.11 -19.81
CA MET A 301 -18.02 -21.16 -18.89
C MET A 301 -16.90 -22.19 -18.84
N ALA A 302 -16.28 -22.35 -17.68
CA ALA A 302 -15.46 -23.51 -17.39
C ALA A 302 -16.38 -24.74 -17.34
N ALA A 303 -16.11 -25.71 -18.20
CA ALA A 303 -16.60 -27.08 -18.09
C ALA A 303 -15.71 -27.86 -17.12
#